data_AF-A0A2V8S3Q7-F1
#
_entry.id   AF-A0A2V8S3Q7-F1
#
_cell.length_a   1.000
_cell.length_b   1.000
_cell.length_c   1.000
_cell.angle_alpha   90.00
_cell.angle_beta   90.00
_cell.angle_gamma   90.00
#
_symmetry.space_group_name_H-M   'P 1'
#
loop_
_entity.id
_entity.type
_entity.pdbx_description
1 polymer ?
#
loop_
_entity_poly.entity_id
_entity_poly.type
_entity_poly.pdbx_seq_one_letter_code
_entity_poly.pdbx_strand_id
1 'polypeptide(L)'
;MARNPTVKLPPAVRAEDVETLERLKKVANYAPANDDFSLAAFTQAVADMRTAEAEEEQAATVLEQKRAITREKQSAVHNIAIGVKDSVEVQFGKNSVELQMIGRKTAAEFKRPQRRQKKNGGSNK
;
A
#
# COMPACT_ATOMS: atom_id res chain seq x y z
N MET A 1 0.98 -32.22 -15.50
CA MET A 1 0.13 -31.48 -14.55
C MET A 1 0.36 -30.00 -14.79
N ALA A 2 -0.64 -29.25 -15.28
CA ALA A 2 -0.52 -27.81 -15.48
C ALA A 2 -0.65 -27.11 -14.11
N ARG A 3 0.41 -26.40 -13.68
CA ARG A 3 0.35 -25.57 -12.48
C ARG A 3 -0.48 -24.32 -12.79
N ASN A 4 -1.35 -23.92 -11.85
CA ASN A 4 -2.25 -22.76 -12.01
C ASN A 4 -1.46 -21.49 -12.39
N PRO A 5 -1.79 -20.80 -13.50
CA PRO A 5 -1.07 -19.61 -13.97
C PRO A 5 -1.38 -18.34 -13.15
N THR A 6 -2.25 -18.44 -12.14
CA THR A 6 -2.73 -17.30 -11.36
C THR A 6 -1.80 -16.91 -10.20
N VAL A 7 -0.78 -17.71 -9.91
CA VAL A 7 0.14 -17.47 -8.79
C VAL A 7 1.57 -17.39 -9.32
N LYS A 8 2.30 -16.35 -8.89
CA LYS A 8 3.73 -16.24 -9.19
C LYS A 8 4.48 -17.47 -8.73
N LEU A 9 5.35 -17.98 -9.59
CA LEU A 9 6.26 -19.05 -9.23
C LEU A 9 7.24 -18.57 -8.15
N PRO A 10 7.58 -19.44 -7.18
CA PRO A 10 8.63 -19.14 -6.23
C PRO A 10 9.95 -18.81 -6.97
N PRO A 11 10.77 -17.89 -6.44
CA PRO A 11 12.04 -17.51 -7.07
C PRO A 11 12.99 -18.70 -7.23
N ALA A 12 12.97 -19.65 -6.30
CA ALA A 12 13.77 -20.88 -6.39
C ALA A 12 13.43 -21.70 -7.64
N VAL A 13 12.13 -21.89 -7.94
CA VAL A 13 11.68 -22.65 -9.11
C VAL A 13 12.09 -21.96 -10.40
N ARG A 14 11.93 -20.63 -10.48
CA ARG A 14 12.38 -19.86 -11.65
C ARG A 14 13.89 -19.94 -11.87
N ALA A 15 14.67 -19.94 -10.79
CA ALA A 15 16.13 -20.09 -10.86
C ALA A 15 16.54 -21.48 -11.35
N GLU A 16 15.87 -22.54 -10.87
CA GLU A 16 16.06 -23.91 -11.35
C GLU A 16 15.71 -24.05 -12.85
N ASP A 17 14.65 -23.39 -13.32
CA ASP A 17 14.27 -23.38 -14.74
C ASP A 17 15.36 -22.70 -15.60
N VAL A 18 15.89 -21.55 -15.15
CA VAL A 18 17.01 -20.88 -15.82
C VAL A 18 18.27 -21.77 -15.82
N GLU A 19 18.57 -22.43 -14.71
CA GLU A 19 19.71 -23.36 -14.66
C GLU A 19 19.51 -24.56 -15.60
N THR A 20 18.26 -25.02 -15.74
CA THR A 20 17.90 -26.08 -16.70
C THR A 20 18.20 -25.64 -18.13
N LEU A 21 17.90 -24.39 -18.50
CA LEU A 21 18.30 -23.83 -19.80
C LEU A 21 19.82 -23.86 -19.99
N GLU A 22 20.59 -23.46 -18.97
CA GLU A 22 22.05 -23.47 -19.05
C GLU A 22 22.65 -24.87 -19.17
N ARG A 23 22.06 -25.85 -18.48
CA ARG A 23 22.42 -27.26 -18.60
C ARG A 23 22.05 -27.79 -19.98
N LEU A 24 20.87 -27.44 -20.50
CA LEU A 24 20.40 -27.87 -21.83
C LEU A 24 21.30 -27.35 -22.95
N LYS A 25 21.83 -26.12 -22.83
CA LYS A 25 22.82 -25.57 -23.78
C LYS A 25 24.11 -26.41 -23.90
N LYS A 26 24.44 -27.21 -22.87
CA LYS A 26 25.61 -28.09 -22.86
C LYS A 26 25.33 -29.47 -23.45
N VAL A 27 24.06 -29.84 -23.66
CA VAL A 27 23.68 -31.12 -24.24
C VAL A 27 23.82 -31.04 -25.75
N ALA A 28 24.80 -31.76 -26.30
CA ALA A 28 24.97 -31.90 -27.74
C ALA A 28 23.82 -32.73 -28.35
N ASN A 29 23.40 -32.39 -29.56
CA ASN A 29 22.39 -33.11 -30.35
C ASN A 29 20.98 -33.20 -29.71
N TYR A 30 20.61 -32.23 -28.88
CA TYR A 30 19.24 -32.12 -28.40
C TYR A 30 18.30 -31.68 -29.55
N ALA A 31 17.49 -32.61 -30.05
CA ALA A 31 16.50 -32.40 -31.09
C ALA A 31 15.14 -32.96 -30.62
N PRO A 32 14.29 -32.14 -29.98
CA PRO A 32 12.97 -32.58 -29.55
C PRO A 32 12.04 -32.74 -30.75
N ALA A 33 11.06 -33.65 -30.63
CA ALA A 33 10.03 -33.85 -31.65
C ALA A 33 8.97 -32.72 -31.68
N ASN A 34 8.90 -31.90 -30.62
CA ASN A 34 8.05 -30.72 -30.56
C ASN A 34 8.94 -29.47 -30.50
N ASP A 35 8.72 -28.55 -31.45
CA ASP A 35 9.44 -27.29 -31.59
C ASP A 35 9.25 -26.36 -30.38
N ASP A 36 8.15 -26.49 -29.64
CA ASP A 36 7.90 -25.73 -28.41
C ASP A 36 8.94 -26.02 -27.31
N PHE A 37 9.54 -27.21 -27.33
CA PHE A 37 10.57 -27.62 -26.38
C PHE A 37 11.99 -27.43 -26.93
N SER A 38 12.13 -26.75 -28.06
CA SER A 38 13.43 -26.42 -28.65
C SER A 38 14.24 -25.49 -27.74
N LEU A 39 15.56 -25.52 -27.91
CA LEU A 39 16.46 -24.61 -27.22
C LEU A 39 16.10 -23.14 -27.50
N ALA A 40 15.68 -22.84 -28.72
CA ALA A 40 15.29 -21.50 -29.15
C ALA A 40 14.02 -21.03 -28.43
N ALA A 41 12.97 -21.87 -28.43
CA ALA A 41 11.72 -21.58 -27.74
C ALA A 41 11.93 -21.38 -26.23
N PHE A 42 12.72 -22.25 -25.59
CA PHE A 42 13.00 -22.10 -24.17
C PHE A 42 13.83 -20.85 -23.86
N THR A 43 14.80 -20.50 -24.71
CA THR A 43 15.60 -19.27 -24.55
C THR A 43 14.71 -18.04 -24.67
N GLN A 44 13.80 -18.02 -25.65
CA GLN A 44 12.84 -16.92 -25.84
C GLN A 44 11.91 -16.79 -24.62
N ALA A 45 11.35 -17.89 -24.14
CA ALA A 45 10.46 -17.88 -22.98
C ALA A 45 11.14 -17.33 -21.71
N VAL A 46 12.42 -17.67 -21.48
CA VAL A 46 13.20 -17.11 -20.36
C VAL A 46 13.47 -15.61 -20.55
N ALA A 47 13.71 -15.15 -21.78
CA ALA A 47 13.90 -13.73 -22.07
C ALA A 47 12.61 -12.93 -21.86
N ASP A 48 11.47 -13.46 -22.31
CA ASP A 48 10.16 -12.85 -22.14
C ASP A 48 9.78 -12.76 -20.64
N MET A 49 10.05 -13.83 -19.88
CA MET A 49 9.85 -13.84 -18.42
C MET A 49 10.65 -12.72 -17.74
N ARG A 50 11.94 -12.57 -18.07
CA ARG A 50 12.80 -11.52 -17.48
C ARG A 50 12.34 -10.11 -17.86
N THR A 51 11.87 -9.93 -19.10
CA THR A 51 11.32 -8.66 -19.57
C THR A 51 10.08 -8.29 -18.77
N ALA A 52 9.14 -9.24 -18.61
CA ALA A 52 7.93 -9.03 -17.82
C ALA A 52 8.23 -8.74 -16.34
N GLU A 53 9.22 -9.41 -15.75
CA GLU A 53 9.65 -9.14 -14.37
C GLU A 53 10.21 -7.72 -14.20
N ALA A 54 11.02 -7.24 -15.15
CA ALA A 54 11.57 -5.89 -15.13
C ALA A 54 10.48 -4.82 -15.30
N GLU A 55 9.52 -5.04 -16.20
CA GLU A 55 8.37 -4.15 -16.38
C GLU A 55 7.51 -4.06 -15.11
N GLU A 56 7.32 -5.17 -14.41
CA GLU A 56 6.59 -5.20 -13.15
C GLU A 56 7.29 -4.36 -12.06
N GLU A 57 8.61 -4.47 -11.93
CA GLU A 57 9.40 -3.70 -10.96
C GLU A 57 9.35 -2.19 -11.27
N GLN A 58 9.41 -1.83 -12.55
CA GLN A 58 9.23 -0.45 -12.99
C GLN A 58 7.83 0.07 -12.63
N ALA A 59 6.79 -0.72 -12.89
CA ALA A 59 5.41 -0.35 -12.55
C ALA A 59 5.22 -0.19 -11.03
N ALA A 60 5.82 -1.07 -10.22
CA ALA A 60 5.79 -0.98 -8.76
C ALA A 60 6.45 0.32 -8.27
N THR A 61 7.59 0.69 -8.85
CA THR A 61 8.31 1.93 -8.54
C THR A 61 7.47 3.16 -8.89
N VAL A 62 6.85 3.18 -10.07
CA VAL A 62 5.96 4.27 -10.50
C VAL A 62 4.76 4.39 -9.55
N LEU A 63 4.16 3.26 -9.16
CA LEU A 63 3.04 3.25 -8.22
C LEU A 63 3.46 3.83 -6.86
N GLU A 64 4.64 3.48 -6.36
CA GLU A 64 5.17 4.02 -5.11
C GLU A 64 5.37 5.55 -5.19
N GLN A 65 5.94 6.05 -6.29
CA GLN A 65 6.08 7.49 -6.54
C GLN A 65 4.71 8.19 -6.52
N LYS A 66 3.70 7.64 -7.20
CA LYS A 66 2.34 8.21 -7.19
C LYS A 66 1.71 8.19 -5.80
N ARG A 67 1.95 7.14 -5.01
CA ARG A 67 1.52 7.06 -3.61
C ARG A 67 2.22 8.11 -2.74
N ALA A 68 3.50 8.38 -2.97
CA ALA A 68 4.23 9.44 -2.27
C ALA A 68 3.62 10.83 -2.57
N ILE A 69 3.39 11.14 -3.86
CA ILE A 69 2.73 12.39 -4.28
C ILE A 69 1.34 12.53 -3.65
N THR A 70 0.55 11.46 -3.64
CA THR A 70 -0.79 11.48 -3.03
C THR A 70 -0.72 11.82 -1.54
N ARG A 71 0.21 11.20 -0.81
CA ARG A 71 0.43 11.49 0.62
C ARG A 71 0.84 12.95 0.85
N GLU A 72 1.71 13.49 0.01
CA GLU A 72 2.12 14.89 0.09
C GLU A 72 0.93 15.84 -0.11
N LYS A 73 0.10 15.60 -1.13
CA LYS A 73 -1.10 16.42 -1.38
C LYS A 73 -2.13 16.31 -0.26
N GLN A 74 -2.33 15.12 0.29
CA GLN A 74 -3.19 14.92 1.47
C GLN A 74 -2.68 15.70 2.68
N SER A 75 -1.37 15.67 2.94
CA SER A 75 -0.76 16.44 4.02
C SER A 75 -0.90 17.94 3.82
N ALA A 76 -0.75 18.43 2.58
CA ALA A 76 -0.94 19.85 2.27
C ALA A 76 -2.37 20.31 2.56
N VAL A 77 -3.38 19.53 2.13
CA VAL A 77 -4.79 19.82 2.42
C VAL A 77 -5.05 19.81 3.92
N HIS A 78 -4.48 18.84 4.66
CA HIS A 78 -4.63 18.76 6.11
C HIS A 78 -4.07 20.01 6.81
N ASN A 79 -2.89 20.46 6.42
CA ASN A 79 -2.25 21.65 7.00
C ASN A 79 -3.06 22.92 6.72
N ILE A 80 -3.60 23.07 5.51
CA ILE A 80 -4.50 24.18 5.18
C ILE A 80 -5.76 24.11 6.05
N ALA A 81 -6.36 22.93 6.21
CA ALA A 81 -7.55 22.76 7.04
C ALA A 81 -7.31 23.09 8.52
N ILE A 82 -6.11 22.83 9.05
CA ILE A 82 -5.71 23.29 10.38
C ILE A 82 -5.67 24.81 10.41
N GLY A 83 -4.97 25.45 9.46
CA GLY A 83 -4.87 26.90 9.38
C GLY A 83 -6.23 27.61 9.26
N VAL A 84 -7.17 27.04 8.50
CA VAL A 84 -8.55 27.53 8.39
C VAL A 84 -9.28 27.44 9.74
N LYS A 85 -9.12 26.34 10.47
CA LYS A 85 -9.74 26.21 11.80
C LYS A 85 -9.18 27.21 12.79
N ASP A 86 -7.87 27.44 12.75
CA ASP A 86 -7.19 28.36 13.65
C ASP A 86 -7.54 29.82 13.31
N SER A 87 -7.70 30.17 12.02
CA SER A 87 -8.14 31.52 11.63
C SER A 87 -9.58 31.82 12.05
N VAL A 88 -10.49 30.84 11.95
CA VAL A 88 -11.87 30.97 12.45
C VAL A 88 -11.88 31.11 13.98
N GLU A 89 -11.02 30.38 14.69
CA GLU A 89 -10.86 30.54 16.14
C GLU A 89 -10.38 31.94 16.52
N VAL A 90 -9.44 32.53 15.77
CA VAL A 90 -8.96 33.89 15.99
C VAL A 90 -10.03 34.95 15.69
N GLN A 91 -10.83 34.76 14.64
CA GLN A 91 -11.84 35.74 14.20
C GLN A 91 -13.09 35.75 15.08
N PHE A 92 -13.62 34.57 15.42
CA PHE A 92 -14.90 34.44 16.12
C PHE A 92 -14.74 34.06 17.60
N GLY A 93 -13.53 33.67 18.02
CA GLY A 93 -13.24 33.22 19.37
C GLY A 93 -13.54 31.73 19.61
N LYS A 94 -12.96 31.20 20.68
CA LYS A 94 -12.92 29.76 21.02
C LYS A 94 -14.26 29.05 21.22
N ASN A 95 -15.35 29.78 21.48
CA ASN A 95 -16.67 29.21 21.78
C ASN A 95 -17.75 29.63 20.78
N SER A 96 -17.34 30.15 19.62
CA SER A 96 -18.26 30.58 18.56
C SER A 96 -19.02 29.40 17.94
N VAL A 97 -20.19 29.69 17.35
CA VAL A 97 -20.99 28.70 16.63
C VAL A 97 -20.31 28.36 15.31
N GLU A 98 -19.63 29.33 14.70
CA GLU A 98 -18.87 29.21 13.46
C GLU A 98 -17.74 28.19 13.58
N LEU A 99 -17.00 28.20 14.70
CA LEU A 99 -15.95 27.22 14.98
C LEU A 99 -16.53 25.80 15.19
N GLN A 100 -17.73 25.69 15.77
CA GLN A 100 -18.44 24.40 15.91
C GLN A 100 -18.90 23.83 14.57
N MET A 101 -19.40 24.70 13.68
CA MET A 101 -19.91 24.30 12.35
C MET A 101 -18.80 23.69 11.48
N ILE A 102 -17.55 24.12 11.65
CA ILE A 102 -16.38 23.54 10.95
C ILE A 102 -15.74 22.34 11.67
N GLY A 103 -16.44 21.78 12.65
CA GLY A 103 -16.12 20.51 13.30
C GLY A 103 -15.09 20.59 14.44
N ARG A 104 -14.78 21.78 14.98
CA ARG A 104 -14.04 21.91 16.25
C ARG A 104 -15.03 21.81 17.41
N LYS A 105 -14.76 20.90 18.35
CA LYS A 105 -15.51 20.84 19.61
C LYS A 105 -15.31 22.12 20.42
N THR A 106 -16.38 22.66 21.01
CA THR A 106 -16.24 23.79 21.94
C THR A 106 -15.45 23.43 23.18
N ALA A 107 -14.95 24.44 23.91
CA ALA A 107 -14.36 24.21 25.23
C ALA A 107 -15.35 23.55 26.21
N ALA A 108 -16.65 23.74 26.03
CA ALA A 108 -17.69 23.09 26.83
C ALA A 108 -17.83 21.58 26.50
N GLU A 109 -17.70 21.21 25.23
CA GLU A 109 -17.66 19.79 24.79
C GLU A 109 -16.32 19.10 25.08
N PHE A 110 -15.24 19.89 25.18
CA PHE A 110 -13.94 19.42 25.64
C PHE A 110 -13.88 19.20 27.16
N LYS A 111 -14.78 19.82 27.94
CA LYS A 111 -14.90 19.52 29.37
C LYS A 111 -15.31 18.06 29.51
N ARG A 112 -14.37 17.24 29.97
CA ARG A 112 -14.62 15.85 30.39
C ARG A 112 -15.84 15.84 31.32
N PRO A 113 -16.76 14.86 31.18
CA PRO A 113 -17.86 14.71 32.11
C PRO A 113 -17.30 14.68 33.53
N GLN A 114 -17.68 15.67 34.37
CA GLN A 114 -17.29 15.61 35.77
C GLN A 114 -17.94 14.36 36.37
N ARG A 115 -17.09 13.43 36.81
CA ARG A 115 -17.53 12.22 37.50
C ARG A 115 -18.33 12.67 38.73
N ARG A 116 -19.65 12.50 38.70
CA ARG A 116 -20.52 12.76 39.84
C ARG A 116 -19.92 12.06 41.05
N GLN A 117 -19.44 12.81 42.03
CA GLN A 117 -19.08 12.23 43.31
C GLN A 117 -20.34 11.59 43.87
N LYS A 118 -20.30 10.26 44.02
CA LYS A 118 -21.36 9.51 44.69
C LYS A 118 -21.40 10.04 46.12
N LYS A 119 -22.40 10.85 46.44
CA LYS A 119 -22.70 11.26 47.81
C LYS A 119 -23.09 9.96 48.52
N ASN A 120 -22.13 9.31 49.17
CA ASN A 120 -22.40 8.16 50.03
C ASN A 120 -23.21 8.68 51.22
N GLY A 121 -24.53 8.74 51.04
CA GLY A 121 -25.49 8.89 52.12
C GLY A 121 -25.54 7.59 52.91
N GLY A 122 -24.59 7.39 53.81
CA GLY A 122 -24.68 6.41 54.88
C GLY A 122 -25.48 7.01 56.02
N SER A 123 -26.81 6.86 56.00
CA SER A 123 -27.67 7.08 57.16
C SER A 123 -28.85 6.13 57.08
N ASN A 124 -28.81 5.09 57.91
CA ASN A 124 -29.94 4.55 58.67
C ASN A 124 -29.31 3.63 59.74
N LYS A 125 -29.34 3.97 61.02
CA LYS A 125 -30.47 3.84 61.98
C LYS A 125 -30.98 2.41 62.08
#